data_AF-D0NXK5-F1
#
_entry.id   AF-D0NXK5-F1
#
_cell.length_a   1.000
_cell.length_b   1.000
_cell.length_c   1.000
_cell.angle_alpha   90.00
_cell.angle_beta   90.00
_cell.angle_gamma   90.00
#
_symmetry.space_group_name_H-M   'P 1'
#
loop_
_entity.id
_entity.type
_entity.pdbx_description
1 polymer ?
#
loop_
_entity_poly.entity_id
_entity_poly.type
_entity_poly.pdbx_seq_one_letter_code
_entity_poly.pdbx_strand_id
1 'polypeptide(L)'
;MEQGRARSLLRASATDADAVRQYLQSIEADELNGLLDGIAPRDAKCGKKKSEFLVQDDWLPLVHLLVQCEATRLRAASRVIQVLRRGSPSELESMQLLTEINLGYSSALDELQELQKKKKKKLQHSVKRKKLLDEIHVVLEIVFSFLEEVVTDAKPSNGKVLPQLLGLVPYFLGMSGELKDETRPSESLAKLLELPWSCQTVPSLLDALVEDSALMSKESWQQLQVRRGRKTRR
;
A
#
# COMPACT_ATOMS: atom_id res chain seq x y z
N MET A 1 -23.83 14.73 -0.57
CA MET A 1 -23.09 15.97 -0.21
C MET A 1 -21.57 15.83 -0.29
N GLU A 2 -21.00 14.62 -0.43
CA GLU A 2 -19.55 14.38 -0.30
C GLU A 2 -18.71 14.75 -1.53
N GLN A 3 -19.25 14.60 -2.75
CA GLN A 3 -18.55 14.98 -3.99
C GLN A 3 -18.16 16.46 -4.07
N GLY A 4 -18.86 17.33 -3.32
CA GLY A 4 -18.51 18.75 -3.23
C GLY A 4 -17.21 19.01 -2.47
N ARG A 5 -16.85 18.14 -1.51
CA ARG A 5 -15.67 18.33 -0.64
C ARG A 5 -14.37 17.98 -1.36
N ALA A 6 -14.31 16.82 -2.03
CA ALA A 6 -13.15 16.42 -2.83
C ALA A 6 -12.82 17.44 -3.93
N ARG A 7 -13.83 17.91 -4.67
CA ARG A 7 -13.66 18.94 -5.69
C ARG A 7 -13.21 20.28 -5.13
N SER A 8 -13.67 20.64 -3.94
CA SER A 8 -13.23 21.85 -3.27
C SER A 8 -11.76 21.75 -2.85
N LEU A 9 -11.32 20.59 -2.33
CA LEU A 9 -9.92 20.33 -2.01
C LEU A 9 -9.03 20.41 -3.27
N LEU A 10 -9.45 19.78 -4.36
CA LEU A 10 -8.69 19.77 -5.61
C LEU A 10 -8.60 21.16 -6.23
N ARG A 11 -9.71 21.90 -6.23
CA ARG A 11 -9.71 23.30 -6.65
C ARG A 11 -8.80 24.13 -5.75
N ALA A 12 -8.82 23.91 -4.44
CA ALA A 12 -7.93 24.58 -3.50
C ALA A 12 -6.45 24.26 -3.77
N SER A 13 -6.12 23.01 -4.12
CA SER A 13 -4.73 22.63 -4.44
C SER A 13 -4.19 23.33 -5.68
N ALA A 14 -5.06 23.63 -6.65
CA ALA A 14 -4.69 24.40 -7.84
C ALA A 14 -4.46 25.89 -7.53
N THR A 15 -4.98 26.39 -6.40
CA THR A 15 -4.92 27.82 -6.04
C THR A 15 -3.95 28.13 -4.90
N ASP A 16 -3.80 27.24 -3.91
CA ASP A 16 -2.97 27.45 -2.72
C ASP A 16 -2.57 26.10 -2.08
N ALA A 17 -1.32 25.69 -2.32
CA ALA A 17 -0.79 24.42 -1.80
C ALA A 17 -0.55 24.42 -0.28
N ASP A 18 -0.22 25.58 0.30
CA ASP A 18 0.06 25.69 1.73
C ASP A 18 -1.22 25.63 2.55
N ALA A 19 -2.29 26.27 2.07
CA ALA A 19 -3.62 26.16 2.68
C ALA A 19 -4.15 24.72 2.63
N VAL A 20 -3.95 24.01 1.52
CA VAL A 20 -4.32 22.58 1.41
C VAL A 20 -3.52 21.73 2.38
N ARG A 21 -2.21 21.95 2.49
CA ARG A 21 -1.38 21.22 3.46
C ARG A 21 -1.86 21.45 4.89
N GLN A 22 -2.17 22.68 5.27
CA GLN A 22 -2.69 23.00 6.60
C GLN A 22 -4.04 22.33 6.85
N TYR A 23 -4.96 22.39 5.88
CA TYR A 23 -6.25 21.71 5.96
C TYR A 23 -6.08 20.19 6.14
N LEU A 24 -5.22 19.54 5.35
CA LEU A 24 -4.98 18.10 5.46
C LEU A 24 -4.32 17.69 6.79
N GLN A 25 -3.60 18.60 7.43
CA GLN A 25 -3.04 18.37 8.76
C GLN A 25 -4.09 18.50 9.88
N SER A 26 -5.12 19.32 9.67
CA SER A 26 -6.20 19.56 10.64
C SER A 26 -7.48 18.80 10.36
N ILE A 27 -7.54 18.02 9.27
CA ILE A 27 -8.75 17.29 8.87
C ILE A 27 -9.18 16.28 9.94
N GLU A 28 -10.46 16.28 10.28
CA GLU A 28 -11.03 15.33 11.24
C GLU A 28 -11.17 13.94 10.62
N ALA A 29 -11.14 12.91 11.47
CA ALA A 29 -11.22 11.52 11.01
C ALA A 29 -12.50 11.22 10.22
N ASP A 30 -13.64 11.73 10.67
CA ASP A 30 -14.93 11.53 10.00
C ASP A 30 -15.00 12.25 8.65
N GLU A 31 -14.42 13.45 8.55
CA GLU A 31 -14.35 14.18 7.29
C GLU A 31 -13.43 13.48 6.28
N LEU A 32 -12.28 12.99 6.74
CA LEU A 32 -11.38 12.20 5.92
C LEU A 32 -12.01 10.88 5.49
N ASN A 33 -12.74 10.20 6.38
CA ASN A 33 -13.51 9.01 6.03
C ASN A 33 -14.55 9.33 4.95
N GLY A 34 -15.28 10.44 5.05
CA GLY A 34 -16.21 10.86 4.00
C GLY A 34 -15.54 11.14 2.64
N LEU A 35 -14.32 11.72 2.63
CA LEU A 35 -13.53 11.87 1.39
C LEU A 35 -13.11 10.52 0.80
N LEU A 36 -12.70 9.59 1.67
CA LEU A 36 -12.22 8.25 1.33
C LEU A 36 -13.36 7.27 1.02
N ASP A 37 -14.57 7.48 1.54
CA ASP A 37 -15.78 6.69 1.26
C ASP A 37 -16.34 6.96 -0.11
N GLY A 38 -16.02 8.12 -0.67
CA GLY A 38 -16.07 8.32 -2.11
C GLY A 38 -15.44 7.13 -2.82
N ILE A 39 -14.20 6.74 -2.46
CA ILE A 39 -13.37 5.72 -3.14
C ILE A 39 -14.00 4.32 -3.09
N ALA A 40 -15.10 4.12 -2.35
CA ALA A 40 -15.74 2.82 -2.23
C ALA A 40 -16.43 2.36 -3.54
N PRO A 41 -16.48 1.04 -3.82
CA PRO A 41 -17.50 0.50 -4.70
C PRO A 41 -18.86 0.91 -4.14
N ARG A 42 -19.68 1.64 -4.92
CA ARG A 42 -21.09 1.78 -4.54
C ARG A 42 -21.71 0.39 -4.55
N ASP A 43 -22.15 -0.07 -3.39
CA ASP A 43 -22.99 -1.26 -3.28
C ASP A 43 -24.18 -1.08 -4.21
N ALA A 44 -24.28 -1.98 -5.19
CA ALA A 44 -25.37 -2.05 -6.14
C ALA A 44 -26.68 -2.43 -5.43
N LYS A 45 -27.30 -1.49 -4.73
CA LYS A 45 -28.73 -1.57 -4.47
C LYS A 45 -29.47 -0.90 -5.62
N CYS A 46 -30.05 -1.77 -6.44
CA CYS A 46 -31.12 -1.56 -7.43
C CYS A 46 -30.70 -1.68 -8.91
N GLY A 47 -30.97 -2.86 -9.49
CA GLY A 47 -31.33 -3.01 -10.90
C GLY A 47 -30.19 -3.12 -11.93
N LYS A 48 -29.87 -4.35 -12.34
CA LYS A 48 -29.34 -4.74 -13.67
C LYS A 48 -28.47 -3.71 -14.41
N LYS A 49 -27.38 -3.24 -13.82
CA LYS A 49 -26.21 -2.76 -14.57
C LYS A 49 -24.96 -3.25 -13.84
N LYS A 50 -24.00 -3.76 -14.60
CA LYS A 50 -22.67 -4.14 -14.09
C LYS A 50 -22.15 -2.96 -13.28
N SER A 51 -21.67 -3.23 -12.07
CA SER A 51 -21.01 -2.27 -11.21
C SER A 51 -19.75 -1.77 -11.92
N GLU A 52 -19.88 -0.71 -12.71
CA GLU A 52 -18.73 0.08 -13.15
C GLU A 52 -18.24 0.86 -11.95
N PHE A 53 -17.05 0.50 -11.50
CA PHE A 53 -16.24 1.34 -10.65
C PHE A 53 -15.96 2.61 -11.45
N LEU A 54 -16.74 3.66 -11.22
CA LEU A 54 -16.42 4.98 -11.76
C LEU A 54 -15.45 5.59 -10.77
N VAL A 55 -14.15 5.34 -10.98
CA VAL A 55 -13.13 6.22 -10.45
C VAL A 55 -13.49 7.60 -10.96
N GLN A 56 -13.96 8.48 -10.08
CA GLN A 56 -14.25 9.85 -10.51
C GLN A 56 -12.92 10.45 -10.99
N ASP A 57 -12.91 11.21 -12.08
CA ASP A 57 -11.68 11.80 -12.66
C ASP A 57 -10.80 12.54 -11.61
N ASP A 58 -11.46 12.98 -10.54
CA ASP A 58 -10.91 13.68 -9.39
C ASP A 58 -10.17 12.77 -8.36
N TRP A 59 -10.21 11.43 -8.47
CA TRP A 59 -9.72 10.54 -7.40
C TRP A 59 -8.23 10.36 -7.32
N LEU A 60 -7.58 10.09 -8.46
CA LEU A 60 -6.15 9.90 -8.47
C LEU A 60 -5.43 11.16 -7.93
N PRO A 61 -5.84 12.40 -8.32
CA PRO A 61 -5.35 13.62 -7.69
C PRO A 61 -5.66 13.72 -6.18
N LEU A 62 -6.83 13.27 -5.73
CA LEU A 62 -7.17 13.28 -4.30
C LEU A 62 -6.27 12.32 -3.51
N VAL A 63 -6.08 11.10 -4.00
CA VAL A 63 -5.20 10.10 -3.37
C VAL A 63 -3.77 10.64 -3.33
N HIS A 64 -3.29 11.22 -4.42
CA HIS A 64 -1.97 11.88 -4.51
C HIS A 64 -1.78 12.91 -3.38
N LEU A 65 -2.75 13.80 -3.15
CA LEU A 65 -2.70 14.78 -2.07
C LEU A 65 -2.69 14.12 -0.68
N LEU A 66 -3.54 13.11 -0.48
CA LEU A 66 -3.70 12.45 0.82
C LEU A 66 -2.49 11.59 1.20
N VAL A 67 -1.83 10.94 0.24
CA VAL A 67 -0.63 10.11 0.52
C VAL A 67 0.62 10.95 0.75
N GLN A 68 0.66 12.19 0.27
CA GLN A 68 1.76 13.13 0.55
C GLN A 68 1.69 13.78 1.94
N CYS A 69 0.54 13.77 2.60
CA CYS A 69 0.40 14.34 3.93
C CYS A 69 0.60 13.29 5.05
N GLU A 70 1.52 13.56 5.97
CA GLU A 70 1.83 12.69 7.13
C GLU A 70 0.60 12.36 7.99
N ALA A 71 -0.41 13.24 8.05
CA ALA A 71 -1.61 13.03 8.86
C ALA A 71 -2.61 12.05 8.21
N THR A 72 -2.60 11.95 6.88
CA THR A 72 -3.63 11.23 6.11
C THR A 72 -3.09 10.01 5.38
N ARG A 73 -1.78 9.93 5.14
CA ARG A 73 -1.12 8.92 4.30
C ARG A 73 -1.51 7.48 4.63
N LEU A 74 -1.33 7.06 5.88
CA LEU A 74 -1.66 5.68 6.28
C LEU A 74 -3.13 5.35 6.03
N ARG A 75 -4.04 6.28 6.34
CA ARG A 75 -5.48 6.07 6.17
C ARG A 75 -5.86 5.99 4.69
N ALA A 76 -5.26 6.85 3.86
CA ALA A 76 -5.45 6.82 2.41
C ALA A 76 -4.92 5.51 1.79
N ALA A 77 -3.70 5.10 2.13
CA ALA A 77 -3.12 3.83 1.68
C ALA A 77 -3.97 2.63 2.10
N SER A 78 -4.39 2.60 3.36
CA SER A 78 -5.29 1.55 3.88
C SER A 78 -6.60 1.47 3.10
N ARG A 79 -7.22 2.63 2.81
CA ARG A 79 -8.47 2.67 2.05
C ARG A 79 -8.29 2.18 0.62
N VAL A 80 -7.23 2.62 -0.06
CA VAL A 80 -6.93 2.19 -1.42
C VAL A 80 -6.75 0.67 -1.48
N ILE A 81 -6.00 0.07 -0.54
CA ILE A 81 -5.84 -1.39 -0.49
C ILE A 81 -7.19 -2.10 -0.24
N GLN A 82 -8.04 -1.56 0.63
CA GLN A 82 -9.40 -2.08 0.82
C GLN A 82 -10.29 -1.96 -0.42
N VAL A 83 -10.09 -0.92 -1.22
CA VAL A 83 -10.80 -0.71 -2.48
C VAL A 83 -10.37 -1.74 -3.52
N LEU A 84 -9.07 -2.02 -3.64
CA LEU A 84 -8.58 -3.14 -4.46
C LEU A 84 -9.20 -4.47 -4.01
N ARG A 85 -9.39 -4.64 -2.69
CA ARG A 85 -10.02 -5.83 -2.10
C ARG A 85 -11.49 -6.00 -2.45
N ARG A 86 -12.27 -4.92 -2.48
CA ARG A 86 -13.73 -4.99 -2.62
C ARG A 86 -14.25 -4.60 -4.01
N GLY A 87 -13.46 -3.84 -4.77
CA GLY A 87 -13.97 -3.02 -5.87
C GLY A 87 -13.78 -3.57 -7.28
N SER A 88 -12.91 -4.56 -7.49
CA SER A 88 -12.47 -4.96 -8.83
C SER A 88 -12.20 -3.77 -9.77
N PRO A 89 -11.41 -2.75 -9.37
CA PRO A 89 -10.99 -1.70 -10.29
C PRO A 89 -10.22 -2.31 -11.47
N SER A 90 -10.12 -1.58 -12.57
CA SER A 90 -9.34 -2.05 -13.72
C SER A 90 -7.87 -2.21 -13.32
N GLU A 91 -7.12 -2.98 -14.12
CA GLU A 91 -5.70 -3.21 -13.87
C GLU A 91 -4.90 -1.90 -13.87
N LEU A 92 -5.18 -1.02 -14.84
CA LEU A 92 -4.53 0.28 -14.95
C LEU A 92 -4.83 1.17 -13.72
N GLU A 93 -6.09 1.27 -13.31
CA GLU A 93 -6.46 2.07 -12.13
C GLU A 93 -5.83 1.52 -10.85
N SER A 94 -5.78 0.19 -10.72
CA SER A 94 -5.11 -0.47 -9.60
C SER A 94 -3.64 -0.11 -9.56
N MET A 95 -2.95 -0.18 -10.70
CA MET A 95 -1.55 0.21 -10.80
C MET A 95 -1.35 1.68 -10.44
N GLN A 96 -2.16 2.60 -10.98
CA GLN A 96 -2.06 4.03 -10.70
C GLN A 96 -2.22 4.33 -9.20
N LEU A 97 -3.24 3.75 -8.56
CA LEU A 97 -3.50 3.95 -7.14
C LEU A 97 -2.37 3.38 -6.25
N LEU A 98 -1.82 2.22 -6.61
CA LEU A 98 -0.68 1.64 -5.91
C LEU A 98 0.60 2.43 -6.12
N THR A 99 0.80 2.99 -7.33
CA THR A 99 1.92 3.90 -7.60
C THR A 99 1.83 5.15 -6.72
N GLU A 100 0.65 5.75 -6.54
CA GLU A 100 0.50 6.91 -5.64
C GLU A 100 0.87 6.56 -4.19
N ILE A 101 0.46 5.39 -3.70
CA ILE A 101 0.90 4.91 -2.38
C ILE A 101 2.44 4.87 -2.33
N ASN A 102 3.08 4.21 -3.30
CA ASN A 102 4.54 4.10 -3.33
C ASN A 102 5.20 5.49 -3.34
N LEU A 103 4.74 6.40 -4.20
CA LEU A 103 5.26 7.77 -4.26
C LEU A 103 5.11 8.54 -2.94
N GLY A 104 3.97 8.40 -2.26
CA GLY A 104 3.73 9.03 -0.95
C GLY A 104 4.69 8.54 0.14
N TYR A 105 4.99 7.24 0.17
CA TYR A 105 5.96 6.69 1.11
C TYR A 105 7.41 6.99 0.72
N SER A 106 7.75 6.96 -0.57
CA SER A 106 9.07 7.39 -1.07
C SER A 106 9.37 8.83 -0.70
N SER A 107 8.41 9.73 -0.93
CA SER A 107 8.56 11.15 -0.59
C SER A 107 8.76 11.33 0.92
N ALA A 108 8.05 10.58 1.76
CA ALA A 108 8.25 10.61 3.21
C ALA A 108 9.65 10.12 3.64
N LEU A 109 10.18 9.11 2.95
CA LEU A 109 11.54 8.61 3.16
C LEU A 109 12.60 9.65 2.73
N ASP A 110 12.42 10.29 1.57
CA ASP A 110 13.30 11.35 1.09
C ASP A 110 13.35 12.54 2.07
N GLU A 111 12.19 12.96 2.58
CA GLU A 111 12.11 14.01 3.60
C GLU A 111 12.88 13.66 4.88
N LEU A 112 12.82 12.39 5.31
CA LEU A 112 13.61 11.89 6.45
C LEU A 112 15.11 11.94 6.18
N GLN A 113 15.55 11.48 5.02
CA GLN A 113 16.96 11.50 4.63
C GLN A 113 17.48 12.94 4.55
N GLU A 114 16.68 13.88 4.06
CA GLU A 114 17.03 15.31 4.04
C GLU A 114 17.15 15.92 5.44
N LEU A 115 16.31 15.51 6.39
CA LEU A 115 16.45 15.89 7.81
C LEU A 115 17.75 15.36 8.41
N GLN A 116 18.14 14.13 8.06
CA GLN A 116 19.39 13.51 8.50
C GLN A 116 20.61 14.27 7.97
N LYS A 117 20.65 14.56 6.65
CA LYS A 117 21.76 15.30 6.00
C LYS A 117 21.98 16.68 6.62
N LYS A 118 20.89 17.37 6.96
CA LYS A 118 20.94 18.70 7.59
C LYS A 118 21.46 18.68 9.03
N LYS A 119 21.71 17.50 9.63
CA LYS A 119 22.11 17.28 11.04
C LYS A 119 21.20 18.01 12.05
N LYS A 120 20.01 18.43 11.62
CA LYS A 120 19.06 19.17 12.45
C LYS A 120 18.22 18.16 13.23
N LYS A 121 18.18 18.32 14.55
CA LYS A 121 17.21 17.67 15.46
C LYS A 121 17.19 16.13 15.36
N LYS A 122 18.25 15.46 15.84
CA LYS A 122 18.34 13.98 15.95
C LYS A 122 17.10 13.32 16.56
N LEU A 123 16.51 13.96 17.57
CA LEU A 123 15.29 13.48 18.21
C LEU A 123 14.09 13.50 17.25
N GLN A 124 13.90 14.60 16.50
CA GLN A 124 12.82 14.72 15.52
C GLN A 124 12.97 13.69 14.39
N HIS A 125 14.21 13.50 13.91
CA HIS A 125 14.51 12.46 12.92
C HIS A 125 14.15 11.07 13.45
N SER A 126 14.57 10.72 14.67
CA SER A 126 14.26 9.41 15.28
C SER A 126 12.75 9.20 15.44
N VAL A 127 12.01 10.22 15.90
CA VAL A 127 10.54 10.14 16.06
C VAL A 127 9.85 9.95 14.71
N LYS A 128 10.20 10.74 13.69
CA LYS A 128 9.59 10.60 12.35
C LYS A 128 9.98 9.27 11.68
N ARG A 129 11.23 8.82 11.85
CA ARG A 129 11.69 7.51 11.35
C ARG A 129 10.89 6.37 11.97
N LYS A 130 10.70 6.38 13.29
CA LYS A 130 9.87 5.39 13.98
C LYS A 130 8.42 5.42 13.49
N LYS A 131 7.82 6.62 13.39
CA LYS A 131 6.45 6.78 12.90
C LYS A 131 6.27 6.24 11.49
N LEU A 132 7.17 6.55 10.56
CA LEU A 132 7.11 6.04 9.19
C LEU A 132 7.24 4.51 9.16
N LEU A 133 8.15 3.96 9.97
CA LEU A 133 8.33 2.52 10.11
C LEU A 133 7.04 1.84 10.64
N ASP A 134 6.41 2.41 11.66
CA ASP A 134 5.14 1.91 12.22
C ASP A 134 4.03 1.95 11.17
N GLU A 135 3.94 3.03 10.36
CA GLU A 135 2.98 3.12 9.25
C GLU A 135 3.22 2.03 8.19
N ILE A 136 4.48 1.78 7.82
CA ILE A 136 4.84 0.73 6.85
C ILE A 136 4.47 -0.66 7.39
N HIS A 137 4.66 -0.92 8.68
CA HIS A 137 4.24 -2.18 9.28
C HIS A 137 2.73 -2.38 9.19
N VAL A 138 1.93 -1.36 9.48
CA VAL A 138 0.47 -1.44 9.34
C VAL A 138 0.06 -1.69 7.89
N VAL A 139 0.70 -1.02 6.91
CA VAL A 139 0.42 -1.27 5.49
C VAL A 139 0.73 -2.71 5.11
N LEU A 140 1.90 -3.23 5.51
CA LEU A 140 2.27 -4.62 5.25
C LEU A 140 1.31 -5.62 5.90
N GLU A 141 0.82 -5.36 7.12
CA GLU A 141 -0.19 -6.20 7.77
C GLU A 141 -1.50 -6.25 6.96
N ILE A 142 -1.96 -5.10 6.47
CA ILE A 142 -3.16 -5.03 5.62
C ILE A 142 -2.94 -5.80 4.31
N VAL A 143 -1.79 -5.62 3.66
CA VAL A 143 -1.43 -6.31 2.41
C VAL A 143 -1.35 -7.82 2.64
N PHE A 144 -0.73 -8.28 3.73
CA PHE A 144 -0.58 -9.70 4.04
C PHE A 144 -1.91 -10.35 4.37
N SER A 145 -2.77 -9.68 5.16
CA SER A 145 -4.14 -10.15 5.40
C SER A 145 -4.90 -10.34 4.09
N PHE A 146 -4.74 -9.42 3.14
CA PHE A 146 -5.42 -9.54 1.85
C PHE A 146 -4.78 -10.63 0.96
N LEU A 147 -3.45 -10.74 0.94
CA LEU A 147 -2.75 -11.81 0.23
C LEU A 147 -3.14 -13.19 0.75
N GLU A 148 -3.30 -13.36 2.06
CA GLU A 148 -3.75 -14.63 2.66
C GLU A 148 -5.10 -15.07 2.09
N GLU A 149 -6.06 -14.14 2.02
CA GLU A 149 -7.38 -14.39 1.42
C GLU A 149 -7.26 -14.75 -0.05
N VAL A 150 -6.50 -13.96 -0.82
CA VAL A 150 -6.30 -14.15 -2.27
C VAL A 150 -5.71 -15.53 -2.58
N VAL A 151 -4.70 -15.93 -1.80
CA VAL A 151 -3.95 -17.18 -1.97
C VAL A 151 -4.75 -18.40 -1.48
N THR A 152 -5.59 -18.22 -0.45
CA THR A 152 -6.45 -19.30 0.07
C THR A 152 -7.65 -19.56 -0.83
N ASP A 153 -8.32 -18.51 -1.32
CA ASP A 153 -9.57 -18.64 -2.05
C ASP A 153 -9.39 -19.02 -3.54
N ALA A 154 -8.18 -18.91 -4.10
CA ALA A 154 -7.78 -19.30 -5.47
C ALA A 154 -8.84 -19.09 -6.58
N LYS A 155 -9.71 -18.08 -6.46
CA LYS A 155 -10.75 -17.77 -7.44
C LYS A 155 -10.10 -17.20 -8.71
N PRO A 156 -10.63 -17.48 -9.91
CA PRO A 156 -10.09 -16.92 -11.16
C PRO A 156 -10.02 -15.38 -11.16
N SER A 157 -10.94 -14.72 -10.45
CA SER A 157 -10.95 -13.26 -10.25
C SER A 157 -9.72 -12.74 -9.49
N ASN A 158 -9.12 -13.57 -8.65
CA ASN A 158 -8.00 -13.21 -7.78
C ASN A 158 -6.67 -13.17 -8.54
N GLY A 159 -6.59 -13.78 -9.72
CA GLY A 159 -5.38 -13.82 -10.54
C GLY A 159 -4.90 -12.43 -11.01
N LYS A 160 -5.81 -11.44 -11.08
CA LYS A 160 -5.46 -10.06 -11.44
C LYS A 160 -4.96 -9.23 -10.25
N VAL A 161 -5.43 -9.56 -9.05
CA VAL A 161 -5.14 -8.79 -7.83
C VAL A 161 -3.84 -9.26 -7.17
N LEU A 162 -3.52 -10.55 -7.30
CA LEU A 162 -2.30 -11.12 -6.72
C LEU A 162 -1.02 -10.41 -7.19
N PRO A 163 -0.78 -10.16 -8.50
CA PRO A 163 0.43 -9.43 -8.94
C PRO A 163 0.49 -8.01 -8.40
N GLN A 164 -0.66 -7.33 -8.30
CA GLN A 164 -0.74 -5.95 -7.83
C GLN A 164 -0.38 -5.83 -6.36
N LEU A 165 -0.92 -6.72 -5.51
CA LEU A 165 -0.56 -6.77 -4.09
C LEU A 165 0.89 -7.16 -3.87
N LEU A 166 1.38 -8.15 -4.65
CA LEU A 166 2.77 -8.57 -4.59
C LEU A 166 3.71 -7.44 -5.01
N GLY A 167 3.32 -6.56 -5.93
CA GLY A 167 4.13 -5.39 -6.31
C GLY A 167 4.40 -4.40 -5.17
N LEU A 168 3.55 -4.34 -4.15
CA LEU A 168 3.78 -3.49 -2.97
C LEU A 168 4.79 -4.11 -1.99
N VAL A 169 4.84 -5.45 -1.93
CA VAL A 169 5.53 -6.15 -0.85
C VAL A 169 7.04 -5.90 -0.89
N PRO A 170 7.77 -6.13 -2.01
CA PRO A 170 9.20 -5.85 -2.07
C PRO A 170 9.51 -4.39 -1.74
N TYR A 171 8.74 -3.47 -2.30
CA TYR A 171 8.92 -2.04 -2.09
C TYR A 171 8.87 -1.65 -0.60
N PHE A 172 7.83 -2.08 0.12
CA PHE A 172 7.68 -1.77 1.55
C PHE A 172 8.66 -2.54 2.43
N LEU A 173 9.05 -3.75 2.06
CA LEU A 173 10.09 -4.50 2.76
C LEU A 173 11.46 -3.81 2.62
N GLY A 174 11.79 -3.32 1.42
CA GLY A 174 13.03 -2.59 1.14
C GLY A 174 13.12 -1.30 1.97
N MET A 175 12.07 -0.47 1.92
CA MET A 175 11.98 0.73 2.75
C MET A 175 12.06 0.42 4.26
N SER A 176 11.39 -0.65 4.73
CA SER A 176 11.51 -1.06 6.13
C SER A 176 12.93 -1.48 6.48
N GLY A 177 13.68 -2.08 5.57
CA GLY A 177 15.09 -2.45 5.76
C GLY A 177 15.97 -1.21 5.92
N GLU A 178 15.83 -0.25 5.01
CA GLU A 178 16.51 1.05 5.08
C GLU A 178 16.21 1.80 6.40
N LEU A 179 14.96 1.73 6.85
CA LEU A 179 14.54 2.37 8.11
C LEU A 179 14.92 1.59 9.37
N LYS A 180 15.35 0.32 9.28
CA LYS A 180 15.77 -0.46 10.46
C LYS A 180 17.29 -0.48 10.64
N ASP A 181 18.09 -0.05 9.66
CA ASP A 181 19.55 -0.27 9.61
C ASP A 181 19.92 -1.75 9.85
N GLU A 182 19.03 -2.70 9.48
CA GLU A 182 19.21 -4.13 9.74
C GLU A 182 19.62 -4.90 8.48
N THR A 183 20.60 -5.79 8.63
CA THR A 183 21.04 -6.76 7.60
C THR A 183 20.33 -8.11 7.68
N ARG A 184 19.36 -8.27 8.61
CA ARG A 184 18.63 -9.52 8.82
C ARG A 184 17.34 -9.55 8.01
N PRO A 185 16.87 -10.74 7.58
CA PRO A 185 15.56 -10.87 6.94
C PRO A 185 14.48 -10.36 7.90
N SER A 186 13.65 -9.43 7.40
CA SER A 186 12.65 -8.77 8.24
C SER A 186 11.56 -9.77 8.68
N GLU A 187 10.99 -9.58 9.88
CA GLU A 187 9.85 -10.38 10.37
C GLU A 187 8.69 -10.40 9.36
N SER A 188 8.50 -9.32 8.62
CA SER A 188 7.51 -9.20 7.56
C SER A 188 7.79 -10.14 6.38
N LEU A 189 9.05 -10.36 6.01
CA LEU A 189 9.40 -11.37 5.00
C LEU A 189 9.07 -12.79 5.49
N ALA A 190 9.35 -13.10 6.76
CA ALA A 190 8.97 -14.39 7.33
C ALA A 190 7.46 -14.62 7.27
N LYS A 191 6.65 -13.60 7.64
CA LYS A 191 5.18 -13.64 7.52
C LYS A 191 4.72 -13.88 6.08
N LEU A 192 5.32 -13.20 5.10
CA LEU A 192 5.03 -13.43 3.68
C LEU A 192 5.26 -14.89 3.27
N LEU A 193 6.39 -15.48 3.69
CA LEU A 193 6.76 -16.87 3.37
C LEU A 193 5.92 -17.93 4.12
N GLU A 194 5.20 -17.52 5.16
CA GLU A 194 4.29 -18.38 5.93
C GLU A 194 2.88 -18.47 5.38
N LEU A 195 2.49 -17.56 4.46
CA LEU A 195 1.20 -17.62 3.80
C LEU A 195 0.95 -18.96 3.08
N PRO A 196 -0.31 -19.40 2.90
CA PRO A 196 -0.67 -20.72 2.40
C PRO A 196 -0.47 -20.88 0.88
N TRP A 197 0.71 -20.57 0.36
CA TRP A 197 1.05 -20.63 -1.07
C TRP A 197 0.77 -21.99 -1.70
N SER A 198 0.17 -21.96 -2.89
CA SER A 198 -0.18 -23.12 -3.73
C SER A 198 0.72 -23.21 -4.96
N CYS A 199 0.74 -24.34 -5.65
CA CYS A 199 1.54 -24.49 -6.87
C CYS A 199 1.18 -23.47 -7.97
N GLN A 200 -0.02 -22.88 -7.93
CA GLN A 200 -0.49 -21.88 -8.89
C GLN A 200 -0.07 -20.45 -8.54
N THR A 201 0.03 -20.11 -7.25
CA THR A 201 0.36 -18.74 -6.79
C THR A 201 1.83 -18.55 -6.45
N VAL A 202 2.54 -19.64 -6.21
CA VAL A 202 3.98 -19.65 -5.94
C VAL A 202 4.83 -19.02 -7.06
N PRO A 203 4.56 -19.22 -8.36
CA PRO A 203 5.32 -18.55 -9.43
C PRO A 203 5.29 -17.03 -9.29
N SER A 204 4.12 -16.43 -9.06
CA SER A 204 3.99 -14.98 -8.86
C SER A 204 4.76 -14.47 -7.64
N LEU A 205 4.79 -15.23 -6.54
CA LEU A 205 5.64 -14.91 -5.39
C LEU A 205 7.11 -14.92 -5.77
N LEU A 206 7.55 -15.93 -6.54
CA LEU A 206 8.94 -15.99 -6.96
C LEU A 206 9.30 -14.83 -7.87
N ASP A 207 8.46 -14.52 -8.86
CA ASP A 207 8.71 -13.42 -9.78
C ASP A 207 8.87 -12.09 -9.02
N ALA A 208 8.01 -11.84 -8.01
CA ALA A 208 8.09 -10.66 -7.17
C ALA A 208 9.35 -10.61 -6.27
N LEU A 209 9.91 -11.76 -5.88
CA LEU A 209 11.09 -11.84 -5.00
C LEU A 209 12.42 -11.97 -5.76
N VAL A 210 12.39 -12.45 -7.01
CA VAL A 210 13.59 -12.63 -7.85
C VAL A 210 14.24 -11.29 -8.19
N GLU A 211 13.45 -10.24 -8.35
CA GLU A 211 13.94 -8.91 -8.70
C GLU A 211 14.65 -8.20 -7.53
N ASP A 212 14.45 -8.66 -6.29
CA ASP A 212 14.98 -7.97 -5.11
C ASP A 212 15.95 -8.85 -4.29
N SER A 213 17.18 -8.92 -4.79
CA SER A 213 18.29 -9.64 -4.15
C SER A 213 18.65 -9.13 -2.75
N ALA A 214 18.23 -7.92 -2.37
CA ALA A 214 18.44 -7.37 -1.04
C ALA A 214 17.47 -7.95 0.00
N LEU A 215 16.30 -8.43 -0.43
CA LEU A 215 15.27 -8.98 0.45
C LEU A 215 15.48 -10.46 0.78
N MET A 216 16.08 -11.23 -0.12
CA MET A 216 16.18 -12.68 0.03
C MET A 216 17.63 -13.15 0.17
N SER A 217 18.06 -13.43 1.41
CA SER A 217 19.33 -14.10 1.65
C SER A 217 19.35 -15.51 1.05
N LYS A 218 20.55 -16.05 0.75
CA LYS A 218 20.74 -17.42 0.23
C LYS A 218 20.08 -18.48 1.13
N GLU A 219 20.03 -18.24 2.43
CA GLU A 219 19.37 -19.11 3.42
C GLU A 219 17.84 -19.05 3.34
N SER A 220 17.28 -17.86 3.14
CA SER A 220 15.83 -17.65 2.94
C SER A 220 15.36 -18.34 1.65
N TRP A 221 16.18 -18.28 0.59
CA TRP A 221 15.97 -19.03 -0.64
C TRP A 221 15.95 -20.54 -0.42
N GLN A 222 16.89 -21.07 0.37
CA GLN A 222 16.96 -22.49 0.69
C GLN A 222 15.75 -22.94 1.53
N GLN A 223 15.27 -22.14 2.47
CA GLN A 223 14.05 -22.46 3.25
C GLN A 223 12.82 -22.57 2.35
N LEU A 224 12.68 -21.68 1.37
CA LEU A 224 11.60 -21.68 0.38
C LEU A 224 11.67 -22.95 -0.49
N GLN A 225 12.86 -23.38 -0.90
CA GLN A 225 13.09 -24.63 -1.64
C GLN A 225 12.84 -25.88 -0.79
N VAL A 226 13.23 -25.91 0.49
CA VAL A 226 13.01 -27.04 1.40
C VAL A 226 11.53 -27.23 1.73
N ARG A 227 10.77 -26.15 1.93
CA ARG A 227 9.31 -26.22 2.10
C ARG A 227 8.61 -26.78 0.86
N ARG A 228 9.10 -26.47 -0.35
CA ARG A 228 8.61 -27.09 -1.60
C ARG A 228 8.81 -28.60 -1.62
N GLY A 229 10.00 -29.07 -1.24
CA GLY A 229 10.33 -30.51 -1.23
C GLY A 229 9.50 -31.36 -0.24
N ARG A 230 8.88 -30.74 0.77
CA ARG A 230 7.98 -31.42 1.71
C ARG A 230 6.51 -31.45 1.28
N LYS A 231 6.01 -30.43 0.55
CA LYS A 231 4.63 -30.38 0.05
C LYS A 231 4.39 -31.26 -1.19
N THR A 232 5.41 -31.54 -2.01
CA THR A 232 5.30 -32.44 -3.18
C THR A 232 5.47 -33.94 -2.86
N ARG A 233 5.68 -34.31 -1.59
CA ARG A 233 5.83 -35.71 -1.13
C ARG A 233 4.62 -36.25 -0.36
N ARG A 234 3.45 -35.64 -0.51
CA ARG A 234 2.17 -36.17 0.01
C ARG A 234 1.18 -36.36 -1.12
#